data_AF-A0A330GID5-F1
#
_entry.id   AF-A0A330GID5-F1
#
_cell.length_a   1.000
_cell.length_b   1.000
_cell.length_c   1.000
_cell.angle_alpha   90.00
_cell.angle_beta   90.00
_cell.angle_gamma   90.00
#
_symmetry.space_group_name_H-M   'P 1'
#
loop_
_entity.id
_entity.type
_entity.pdbx_description
1 polymer ?
#
loop_
_entity_poly.entity_id
_entity_poly.type
_entity_poly.pdbx_seq_one_letter_code
_entity_poly.pdbx_strand_id
1 'polypeptide(L)'
;MRYVDEYRATEQVLKLISHLKTRAALLDYTKERPLRIMEVCGGHTHAIFKFGLDQLLPENIEFIHGPGCPVCVLPMGRIDSCIEIASRPDVIFCTFGDAMRVPGKNGSLLQAKARGADVRIVYSPMDALTLAENHPARKVVFFGLGFETTMPATAITLQQAKARGVGNFFFFCQHITLIPTLRSLLEEPGNGIDAFLAPGHVSMVIGTDAYGFIAEQYNRPLVVAGFEPLDLLQGVTMLVEQKIAALSSVENQYRRVVPDAGNERAQRAIADVFSVEGDSEWRGLGLIAESGVRLTPAYRAFDAEAHFRPQPQEVCDDPRARCGEVLTGKCKPHQCPLFGNTCNPQTAFGALMVSSEGACAAWYQYRNQESEA
;
A
#
# COMPACT_ATOMS: atom_id res chain seq x y z
N MET A 1 15.36 16.43 -5.83
CA MET A 1 15.10 17.11 -4.53
C MET A 1 16.41 17.74 -4.06
N ARG A 2 16.39 19.00 -3.60
CA ARG A 2 17.59 19.84 -3.34
C ARG A 2 18.31 19.53 -2.01
N TYR A 3 17.88 18.51 -1.26
CA TYR A 3 18.37 18.20 0.09
C TYR A 3 18.55 16.69 0.37
N VAL A 4 18.49 15.82 -0.64
CA VAL A 4 18.55 14.34 -0.44
C VAL A 4 19.80 13.92 0.32
N ASP A 5 20.92 14.60 0.08
CA ASP A 5 22.20 14.28 0.73
C ASP A 5 22.21 14.64 2.22
N GLU A 6 21.49 15.69 2.63
CA GLU A 6 21.36 16.09 4.04
C GLU A 6 20.52 15.07 4.82
N TYR A 7 19.40 14.61 4.24
CA TYR A 7 18.53 13.60 4.88
C TYR A 7 19.11 12.18 4.89
N ARG A 8 20.27 11.98 4.24
CA ARG A 8 21.03 10.73 4.20
C ARG A 8 22.41 10.85 4.87
N ALA A 9 22.71 11.98 5.49
CA ALA A 9 24.00 12.20 6.12
C ALA A 9 24.26 11.20 7.25
N THR A 10 25.21 10.28 7.03
CA THR A 10 25.52 9.17 7.95
C THR A 10 25.78 9.66 9.38
N GLU A 11 26.50 10.77 9.54
CA GLU A 11 26.79 11.34 10.86
C GLU A 11 25.51 11.74 11.62
N GLN A 12 24.55 12.34 10.93
CA GLN A 12 23.27 12.74 11.53
C GLN A 12 22.42 11.52 11.88
N VAL A 13 22.41 10.50 11.01
CA VAL A 13 21.71 9.23 11.24
C VAL A 13 22.27 8.54 12.49
N LEU A 14 23.60 8.44 12.62
CA LEU A 14 24.24 7.83 13.77
C LEU A 14 24.01 8.61 15.07
N LYS A 15 24.01 9.95 15.01
CA LYS A 15 23.65 10.80 16.15
C LYS A 15 22.22 10.55 16.60
N LEU A 16 21.28 10.45 15.67
CA LEU A 16 19.87 10.20 15.97
C LEU A 16 19.64 8.80 16.54
N ILE A 17 20.34 7.78 16.02
CA ILE A 17 20.31 6.42 16.58
C ILE A 17 20.87 6.40 18.00
N SER A 18 21.99 7.10 18.26
CA SER A 18 22.56 7.19 19.61
C SER A 18 21.57 7.83 20.59
N HIS A 19 20.95 8.94 20.18
CA HIS A 19 19.88 9.56 20.94
C HIS A 19 18.71 8.61 21.20
N LEU A 20 18.21 7.96 20.14
CA LEU A 20 17.11 7.00 20.23
C LEU A 20 17.42 5.85 21.19
N LYS A 21 18.65 5.33 21.20
CA LYS A 21 19.10 4.31 22.18
C LYS A 21 19.03 4.82 23.62
N THR A 22 19.45 6.05 23.88
CA THR A 22 19.33 6.67 25.22
C THR A 22 17.87 6.84 25.64
N ARG A 23 16.99 7.25 24.72
CA ARG A 23 15.57 7.47 25.02
C ARG A 23 14.80 6.16 25.18
N ALA A 24 15.04 5.19 24.30
CA ALA A 24 14.40 3.88 24.34
C ALA A 24 14.72 3.10 25.63
N ALA A 25 15.85 3.37 26.30
CA ALA A 25 16.16 2.78 27.61
C ALA A 25 15.22 3.25 28.74
N LEU A 26 14.44 4.32 28.53
CA LEU A 26 13.45 4.83 29.48
C LEU A 26 12.06 4.20 29.28
N LEU A 27 11.89 3.41 28.22
CA LEU A 27 10.64 2.71 27.92
C LEU A 27 10.51 1.44 28.76
N ASP A 28 9.29 1.14 29.20
CA ASP A 28 8.95 -0.15 29.82
C ASP A 28 8.71 -1.25 28.78
N TYR A 29 9.61 -1.35 27.79
CA TYR A 29 9.57 -2.34 26.72
C TYR A 29 10.90 -3.11 26.71
N THR A 30 10.85 -4.41 26.42
CA THR A 30 12.01 -5.30 26.40
C THR A 30 12.19 -5.92 25.03
N LYS A 31 13.24 -6.73 24.85
CA LYS A 31 13.44 -7.50 23.62
C LYS A 31 12.33 -8.52 23.38
N GLU A 32 11.79 -9.11 24.45
CA GLU A 32 10.71 -10.11 24.41
C GLU A 32 9.34 -9.45 24.23
N ARG A 33 9.20 -8.19 24.63
CA ARG A 33 8.00 -7.37 24.46
C ARG A 33 8.40 -5.98 23.94
N PRO A 34 8.81 -5.87 22.67
CA PRO A 34 9.28 -4.62 22.10
C PRO A 34 8.12 -3.64 21.87
N LEU A 35 8.43 -2.35 21.78
CA LEU A 35 7.52 -1.33 21.29
C LEU A 35 7.27 -1.57 19.80
N ARG A 36 6.04 -1.96 19.45
CA ARG A 36 5.71 -2.42 18.11
C ARG A 36 5.15 -1.26 17.28
N ILE A 37 5.98 -0.72 16.39
CA ILE A 37 5.65 0.41 15.53
C ILE A 37 5.21 -0.13 14.17
N MET A 38 3.94 0.04 13.82
CA MET A 38 3.46 -0.33 12.49
C MET A 38 3.66 0.83 11.51
N GLU A 39 4.45 0.61 10.48
CA GLU A 39 4.41 1.47 9.30
C GLU A 39 3.37 0.92 8.31
N VAL A 40 2.67 1.82 7.63
CA VAL A 40 1.62 1.46 6.66
C VAL A 40 1.92 2.11 5.32
N CYS A 41 3.15 1.93 4.85
CA CYS A 41 3.59 2.40 3.55
C CYS A 41 4.67 1.50 2.95
N GLY A 42 4.39 0.92 1.78
CA GLY A 42 5.38 0.13 1.04
C GLY A 42 6.71 0.84 0.78
N GLY A 43 6.68 2.16 0.59
CA GLY A 43 7.87 3.00 0.49
C GLY A 43 8.67 3.10 1.79
N HIS A 44 7.99 3.11 2.96
CA HIS A 44 8.65 3.02 4.27
C HIS A 44 9.24 1.64 4.47
N THR A 45 8.50 0.56 4.19
CA THR A 45 9.02 -0.82 4.20
C THR A 45 10.33 -0.90 3.41
N HIS A 46 10.31 -0.44 2.15
CA HIS A 46 11.47 -0.48 1.27
C HIS A 46 12.65 0.32 1.85
N ALA A 47 12.41 1.53 2.34
CA ALA A 47 13.45 2.38 2.93
C ALA A 47 14.05 1.74 4.19
N ILE A 48 13.22 1.20 5.10
CA ILE A 48 13.67 0.55 6.33
C ILE A 48 14.65 -0.58 6.01
N PHE A 49 14.28 -1.50 5.12
CA PHE A 49 15.16 -2.62 4.76
C PHE A 49 16.41 -2.18 4.01
N LYS A 50 16.25 -1.30 3.00
CA LYS A 50 17.34 -0.83 2.15
C LYS A 50 18.44 -0.11 2.94
N PHE A 51 18.05 0.66 3.94
CA PHE A 51 18.99 1.40 4.79
C PHE A 51 19.35 0.68 6.09
N GLY A 52 18.81 -0.52 6.34
CA GLY A 52 19.11 -1.30 7.53
C GLY A 52 18.56 -0.70 8.83
N LEU A 53 17.51 0.13 8.75
CA LEU A 53 17.03 0.86 9.94
C LEU A 53 16.51 -0.07 11.02
N ASP A 54 15.86 -1.16 10.64
CA ASP A 54 15.42 -2.25 11.51
C ASP A 54 16.57 -2.87 12.32
N GLN A 55 17.77 -2.99 11.73
CA GLN A 55 18.96 -3.53 12.42
C GLN A 55 19.67 -2.50 13.31
N LEU A 56 19.40 -1.20 13.08
CA LEU A 56 20.02 -0.10 13.83
C LEU A 56 19.19 0.33 15.05
N LEU A 57 17.93 -0.09 15.13
CA LEU A 57 17.05 0.18 16.26
C LEU A 57 17.52 -0.49 17.55
N PRO A 58 17.17 0.08 18.72
CA PRO A 58 17.27 -0.61 20.00
C PRO A 58 16.47 -1.93 19.99
N GLU A 59 16.96 -2.97 20.66
CA GLU A 59 16.31 -4.29 20.66
C GLU A 59 14.89 -4.31 21.26
N ASN A 60 14.52 -3.28 22.03
CA ASN A 60 13.18 -3.11 22.59
C ASN A 60 12.21 -2.31 21.69
N ILE A 61 12.56 -2.07 20.43
CA ILE A 61 11.69 -1.46 19.43
C ILE A 61 11.70 -2.34 18.19
N GLU A 62 10.52 -2.60 17.63
CA GLU A 62 10.41 -3.31 16.35
C GLU A 62 9.46 -2.65 15.37
N PHE A 63 9.72 -2.87 14.08
CA PHE A 63 8.76 -2.53 13.03
C PHE A 63 7.80 -3.69 12.75
N ILE A 64 6.54 -3.33 12.52
CA ILE A 64 5.56 -4.13 11.81
C ILE A 64 5.38 -3.51 10.42
N HIS A 65 5.51 -4.34 9.38
CA HIS A 65 5.29 -3.93 8.01
C HIS A 65 3.84 -4.16 7.63
N GLY A 66 3.03 -3.12 7.83
CA GLY A 66 1.58 -3.14 7.65
C GLY A 66 1.13 -3.30 6.18
N PRO A 67 -0.19 -3.29 5.93
CA PRO A 67 -0.78 -3.36 4.59
C PRO A 67 -0.65 -2.05 3.80
N GLY A 68 0.55 -1.47 3.75
CA GLY A 68 0.86 -0.20 3.09
C GLY A 68 1.19 -0.28 1.61
N CYS A 69 1.08 -1.46 1.00
CA CYS A 69 1.40 -1.72 -0.40
C CYS A 69 0.13 -2.19 -1.12
N PRO A 70 -0.47 -1.38 -2.02
CA PRO A 70 -1.76 -1.71 -2.64
C PRO A 70 -1.70 -2.95 -3.53
N VAL A 71 -0.54 -3.19 -4.15
CA VAL A 71 -0.27 -4.42 -4.93
C VAL A 71 -0.28 -5.65 -4.02
N CYS A 72 0.27 -5.53 -2.80
CA CYS A 72 0.48 -6.64 -1.88
C CYS A 72 -0.83 -7.18 -1.31
N VAL A 73 -1.85 -6.32 -1.22
CA VAL A 73 -3.20 -6.66 -0.73
C VAL A 73 -4.19 -6.88 -1.87
N LEU A 74 -3.71 -6.96 -3.12
CA LEU A 74 -4.54 -7.15 -4.29
C LEU A 74 -5.15 -8.57 -4.31
N PRO A 75 -6.48 -8.74 -4.22
CA PRO A 75 -7.10 -10.05 -4.23
C PRO A 75 -6.86 -10.80 -5.55
N MET A 76 -6.63 -12.11 -5.46
CA MET A 76 -6.36 -12.93 -6.65
C MET A 76 -7.52 -12.93 -7.64
N GLY A 77 -8.76 -12.97 -7.13
CA GLY A 77 -9.95 -12.93 -7.97
C GLY A 77 -10.03 -11.69 -8.85
N ARG A 78 -9.46 -10.55 -8.40
CA ARG A 78 -9.38 -9.32 -9.20
C ARG A 78 -8.44 -9.49 -10.38
N ILE A 79 -7.29 -10.15 -10.19
CA ILE A 79 -6.37 -10.48 -11.30
C ILE A 79 -7.05 -11.41 -12.30
N ASP A 80 -7.80 -12.40 -11.84
CA ASP A 80 -8.55 -13.32 -12.71
C ASP A 80 -9.61 -12.58 -13.55
N SER A 81 -10.36 -11.65 -12.94
CA SER A 81 -11.28 -10.77 -13.68
C SER A 81 -10.54 -9.89 -14.71
N CYS A 82 -9.37 -9.34 -14.37
CA CYS A 82 -8.55 -8.59 -15.30
C CYS A 82 -8.09 -9.47 -16.48
N ILE A 83 -7.70 -10.72 -16.24
CA ILE A 83 -7.30 -11.67 -17.29
C ILE A 83 -8.48 -12.02 -18.19
N GLU A 84 -9.68 -12.21 -17.63
CA GLU A 84 -10.91 -12.47 -18.39
C GLU A 84 -11.19 -11.31 -19.36
N ILE A 85 -11.15 -10.07 -18.88
CA ILE A 85 -11.37 -8.87 -19.70
C ILE A 85 -10.26 -8.71 -20.75
N ALA A 86 -8.99 -8.86 -20.35
CA ALA A 86 -7.84 -8.70 -21.23
C ALA A 86 -7.79 -9.72 -22.37
N SER A 87 -8.38 -10.90 -22.17
CA SER A 87 -8.40 -11.98 -23.16
C SER A 87 -9.44 -11.77 -24.26
N ARG A 88 -10.25 -10.71 -24.20
CA ARG A 88 -11.20 -10.35 -25.26
C ARG A 88 -10.46 -9.71 -26.45
N PRO A 89 -10.67 -10.20 -27.70
CA PRO A 89 -9.96 -9.68 -28.88
C PRO A 89 -10.13 -8.18 -29.15
N ASP A 90 -11.25 -7.60 -28.71
CA ASP A 90 -11.57 -6.17 -28.90
C ASP A 90 -10.97 -5.26 -27.81
N VAL A 91 -10.30 -5.81 -26.80
CA VAL A 91 -9.79 -5.06 -25.65
C VAL A 91 -8.30 -4.73 -25.79
N ILE A 92 -7.91 -3.52 -25.35
CA ILE A 92 -6.54 -3.17 -24.98
C ILE A 92 -6.55 -2.96 -23.46
N PHE A 93 -5.83 -3.81 -22.73
CA PHE A 93 -5.82 -3.79 -21.27
C PHE A 93 -4.57 -3.08 -20.75
N CYS A 94 -4.75 -1.98 -20.03
CA CYS A 94 -3.68 -1.15 -19.51
C CYS A 94 -3.54 -1.34 -17.99
N THR A 95 -2.31 -1.48 -17.50
CA THR A 95 -2.01 -1.61 -16.07
C THR A 95 -0.67 -0.96 -15.75
N PHE A 96 -0.44 -0.65 -14.48
CA PHE A 96 0.91 -0.38 -13.99
C PHE A 96 1.77 -1.65 -14.00
N GLY A 97 3.09 -1.46 -14.05
CA GLY A 97 4.05 -2.57 -14.22
C GLY A 97 4.17 -3.49 -13.01
N ASP A 98 3.88 -2.99 -11.81
CA ASP A 98 3.90 -3.73 -10.55
C ASP A 98 2.83 -4.82 -10.47
N ALA A 99 1.63 -4.58 -11.02
CA ALA A 99 0.55 -5.54 -11.05
C ALA A 99 0.74 -6.65 -12.10
N MET A 100 1.64 -6.49 -13.07
CA MET A 100 1.84 -7.43 -14.19
C MET A 100 2.18 -8.84 -13.74
N ARG A 101 2.93 -8.97 -12.64
CA ARG A 101 3.45 -10.24 -12.14
C ARG A 101 2.63 -10.81 -10.99
N VAL A 102 1.61 -10.09 -10.50
CA VAL A 102 0.79 -10.57 -9.39
C VAL A 102 0.04 -11.83 -9.85
N PRO A 103 0.15 -12.94 -9.10
CA PRO A 103 -0.52 -14.17 -9.47
C PRO A 103 -2.02 -14.10 -9.11
N GLY A 104 -2.86 -14.49 -10.07
CA GLY A 104 -4.22 -14.98 -9.85
C GLY A 104 -4.28 -16.51 -10.04
N LYS A 105 -5.48 -17.09 -9.98
CA LYS A 105 -5.69 -18.54 -10.18
C LYS A 105 -5.29 -19.00 -11.58
N ASN A 106 -5.58 -18.18 -12.59
CA ASN A 106 -5.33 -18.49 -14.01
C ASN A 106 -4.00 -17.90 -14.51
N GLY A 107 -3.08 -17.64 -13.58
CA GLY A 107 -1.80 -17.01 -13.83
C GLY A 107 -1.81 -15.49 -13.63
N SER A 108 -0.80 -14.81 -14.18
CA SER A 108 -0.65 -13.36 -14.10
C SER A 108 -1.01 -12.65 -15.41
N LEU A 109 -1.17 -11.32 -15.37
CA LEU A 109 -1.36 -10.50 -16.57
C LEU A 109 -0.18 -10.61 -17.55
N LEU A 110 1.04 -10.80 -17.04
CA LEU A 110 2.21 -11.08 -17.88
C LEU A 110 2.08 -12.41 -18.64
N GLN A 111 1.55 -13.45 -17.99
CA GLN A 111 1.29 -14.72 -18.66
C GLN A 111 0.12 -14.62 -19.65
N ALA A 112 -0.93 -13.85 -19.33
CA ALA A 112 -2.02 -13.58 -20.28
C ALA A 112 -1.51 -12.86 -21.54
N LYS A 113 -0.59 -11.88 -21.37
CA LYS A 113 0.11 -11.24 -22.49
C LYS A 113 0.89 -12.25 -23.34
N ALA A 114 1.62 -13.17 -22.71
CA ALA A 114 2.35 -14.22 -23.42
C ALA A 114 1.41 -15.18 -24.18
N ARG A 115 0.15 -15.32 -23.75
CA ARG A 115 -0.91 -16.08 -24.46
C ARG A 115 -1.61 -15.28 -25.57
N GLY A 116 -1.20 -14.03 -25.83
CA GLY A 116 -1.71 -13.21 -26.93
C GLY A 116 -2.71 -12.11 -26.54
N ALA A 117 -3.00 -11.90 -25.25
CA ALA A 117 -3.79 -10.75 -24.80
C ALA A 117 -3.03 -9.42 -25.04
N ASP A 118 -3.72 -8.37 -25.51
CA ASP A 118 -3.13 -7.04 -25.69
C ASP A 118 -3.07 -6.29 -24.34
N VAL A 119 -2.09 -6.69 -23.51
CA VAL A 119 -1.81 -6.04 -22.22
C VAL A 119 -0.66 -5.05 -22.36
N ARG A 120 -0.88 -3.79 -21.98
CA ARG A 120 0.09 -2.70 -22.09
C ARG A 120 0.41 -2.13 -20.70
N ILE A 121 1.70 -1.90 -20.46
CA ILE A 121 2.15 -1.21 -19.26
C ILE A 121 2.05 0.29 -19.53
N VAL A 122 1.42 1.02 -18.61
CA VAL A 122 1.33 2.48 -18.63
C VAL A 122 1.97 3.07 -17.38
N TYR A 123 2.38 4.34 -17.44
CA TYR A 123 2.95 5.06 -16.30
C TYR A 123 1.98 6.08 -15.73
N SER A 124 0.94 6.44 -16.48
CA SER A 124 -0.16 7.28 -16.01
C SER A 124 -1.52 6.78 -16.52
N PRO A 125 -2.61 7.04 -15.80
CA PRO A 125 -3.96 6.79 -16.33
C PRO A 125 -4.25 7.57 -17.62
N MET A 126 -3.63 8.75 -17.80
CA MET A 126 -3.75 9.56 -19.02
C MET A 126 -3.14 8.88 -20.25
N ASP A 127 -2.13 8.03 -20.08
CA ASP A 127 -1.57 7.24 -21.19
C ASP A 127 -2.63 6.25 -21.72
N ALA A 128 -3.39 5.64 -20.81
CA ALA A 128 -4.48 4.73 -21.18
C ALA A 128 -5.65 5.48 -21.85
N LEU A 129 -5.98 6.70 -21.38
CA LEU A 129 -6.97 7.55 -22.06
C LEU A 129 -6.50 7.93 -23.48
N THR A 130 -5.24 8.30 -23.64
CA THR A 130 -4.63 8.61 -24.94
C THR A 130 -4.70 7.40 -25.88
N LEU A 131 -4.49 6.18 -25.35
CA LEU A 131 -4.68 4.95 -26.12
C LEU A 131 -6.13 4.78 -26.58
N ALA A 132 -7.11 5.14 -25.76
CA ALA A 132 -8.53 5.07 -26.12
C ALA A 132 -8.87 6.03 -27.27
N GLU A 133 -8.38 7.27 -27.20
CA GLU A 133 -8.55 8.27 -28.26
C GLU A 133 -7.92 7.82 -29.59
N ASN A 134 -6.74 7.17 -29.53
CA ASN A 134 -6.02 6.69 -30.71
C ASN A 134 -6.58 5.38 -31.30
N HIS A 135 -7.41 4.63 -30.57
CA HIS A 135 -7.97 3.35 -31.01
C HIS A 135 -9.49 3.32 -30.84
N PRO A 136 -10.26 4.16 -31.56
CA PRO A 136 -11.70 4.33 -31.34
C PRO A 136 -12.53 3.05 -31.58
N ALA A 137 -12.00 2.10 -32.35
CA ALA A 137 -12.63 0.80 -32.62
C ALA A 137 -12.35 -0.27 -31.54
N ARG A 138 -11.50 0.03 -30.55
CA ARG A 138 -11.09 -0.91 -29.48
C ARG A 138 -11.58 -0.38 -28.14
N LYS A 139 -11.88 -1.30 -27.22
CA LYS A 139 -12.21 -0.95 -25.83
C LYS A 139 -10.92 -0.89 -25.04
N VAL A 140 -10.59 0.28 -24.49
CA VAL A 140 -9.39 0.44 -23.67
C VAL A 140 -9.78 0.40 -22.21
N VAL A 141 -9.24 -0.58 -21.48
CA VAL A 141 -9.53 -0.78 -20.06
C VAL A 141 -8.29 -0.40 -19.28
N PHE A 142 -8.40 0.54 -18.35
CA PHE A 142 -7.36 0.85 -17.39
C PHE A 142 -7.64 0.17 -16.06
N PHE A 143 -6.74 -0.71 -15.63
CA PHE A 143 -6.72 -1.27 -14.30
C PHE A 143 -5.99 -0.31 -13.35
N GLY A 144 -6.75 0.49 -12.61
CA GLY A 144 -6.18 1.37 -11.59
C GLY A 144 -6.25 0.72 -10.23
N LEU A 145 -5.09 0.60 -9.60
CA LEU A 145 -4.94 0.20 -8.22
C LEU A 145 -4.18 1.29 -7.44
N GLY A 146 -4.41 1.32 -6.14
CA GLY A 146 -3.63 2.18 -5.25
C GLY A 146 -4.44 2.89 -4.19
N PHE A 147 -3.72 3.48 -3.25
CA PHE A 147 -4.27 4.31 -2.19
C PHE A 147 -4.71 5.68 -2.70
N GLU A 148 -5.14 6.53 -1.76
CA GLU A 148 -5.55 7.92 -1.97
C GLU A 148 -4.47 8.75 -2.68
N THR A 149 -3.21 8.33 -2.68
CA THR A 149 -2.12 8.92 -3.49
C THR A 149 -2.34 8.83 -4.98
N THR A 150 -2.95 7.74 -5.45
CA THR A 150 -3.12 7.44 -6.88
C THR A 150 -4.47 7.88 -7.41
N MET A 151 -5.49 7.93 -6.54
CA MET A 151 -6.87 8.27 -6.88
C MET A 151 -7.02 9.63 -7.59
N PRO A 152 -6.30 10.72 -7.23
CA PRO A 152 -6.47 12.02 -7.88
C PRO A 152 -6.15 12.00 -9.37
N ALA A 153 -5.07 11.31 -9.76
CA ALA A 153 -4.68 11.21 -11.16
C ALA A 153 -5.72 10.41 -11.97
N THR A 154 -6.24 9.32 -11.38
CA THR A 154 -7.33 8.55 -11.98
C THR A 154 -8.61 9.38 -12.09
N ALA A 155 -8.99 10.10 -11.04
CA ALA A 155 -10.17 10.96 -11.01
C ALA A 155 -10.12 12.02 -12.12
N ILE A 156 -9.00 12.74 -12.21
CA ILE A 156 -8.79 13.77 -13.24
C ILE A 156 -8.85 13.14 -14.64
N THR A 157 -8.31 11.94 -14.82
CA THR A 157 -8.37 11.23 -16.11
C THR A 157 -9.82 10.90 -16.50
N LEU A 158 -10.63 10.43 -15.55
CA LEU A 158 -12.06 10.14 -15.79
C LEU A 158 -12.87 11.42 -16.06
N GLN A 159 -12.57 12.52 -15.35
CA GLN A 159 -13.11 13.85 -15.63
C GLN A 159 -12.79 14.30 -17.07
N GLN A 160 -11.55 14.10 -17.52
CA GLN A 160 -11.13 14.42 -18.89
C GLN A 160 -11.82 13.53 -19.93
N ALA A 161 -11.88 12.22 -19.69
CA ALA A 161 -12.57 11.28 -20.57
C ALA A 161 -14.05 11.67 -20.75
N LYS A 162 -14.71 12.06 -19.65
CA LYS A 162 -16.09 12.56 -19.66
C LYS A 162 -16.24 13.87 -20.42
N ALA A 163 -15.40 14.86 -20.13
CA ALA A 163 -15.45 16.17 -20.79
C ALA A 163 -15.22 16.08 -22.31
N ARG A 164 -14.41 15.10 -22.75
CA ARG A 164 -14.11 14.85 -24.17
C ARG A 164 -15.07 13.88 -24.85
N GLY A 165 -15.99 13.25 -24.11
CA GLY A 165 -16.94 12.28 -24.64
C GLY A 165 -16.28 10.98 -25.14
N VAL A 166 -15.19 10.52 -24.52
CA VAL A 166 -14.49 9.29 -24.91
C VAL A 166 -15.30 8.06 -24.46
N GLY A 167 -16.00 7.44 -25.41
CA GLY A 167 -16.96 6.34 -25.13
C GLY A 167 -16.36 4.93 -25.10
N ASN A 168 -15.08 4.75 -25.44
CA ASN A 168 -14.40 3.44 -25.49
C ASN A 168 -13.36 3.25 -24.37
N PHE A 169 -13.31 4.17 -23.40
CA PHE A 169 -12.45 4.09 -22.24
C PHE A 169 -13.21 3.50 -21.05
N PHE A 170 -12.61 2.53 -20.37
CA PHE A 170 -13.18 1.87 -19.20
C PHE A 170 -12.14 1.79 -18.09
N PHE A 171 -12.62 1.78 -16.85
CA PHE A 171 -11.84 1.77 -15.64
C PHE A 171 -12.24 0.57 -14.79
N PHE A 172 -11.28 -0.30 -14.53
CA PHE A 172 -11.42 -1.39 -13.58
C PHE A 172 -10.85 -0.93 -12.24
N CYS A 173 -11.73 -0.66 -11.27
CA CYS A 173 -11.38 0.00 -10.03
C CYS A 173 -10.80 -0.97 -8.99
N GLN A 174 -9.56 -0.76 -8.57
CA GLN A 174 -8.96 -1.42 -7.42
C GLN A 174 -8.26 -0.39 -6.54
N HIS A 175 -8.85 0.80 -6.47
CA HIS A 175 -8.49 1.76 -5.46
C HIS A 175 -8.96 1.28 -4.10
N ILE A 176 -8.17 1.59 -3.09
CA ILE A 176 -8.40 1.22 -1.70
C ILE A 176 -8.11 2.43 -0.83
N THR A 177 -8.75 2.53 0.31
CA THR A 177 -8.55 3.64 1.26
C THR A 177 -7.89 3.15 2.52
N LEU A 178 -7.00 3.95 3.09
CA LEU A 178 -6.20 3.61 4.24
C LEU A 178 -7.01 3.59 5.54
N ILE A 179 -7.89 4.57 5.74
CA ILE A 179 -8.56 4.80 7.03
C ILE A 179 -9.40 3.60 7.51
N PRO A 180 -10.28 3.00 6.69
CA PRO A 180 -11.04 1.81 7.12
C PRO A 180 -10.13 0.63 7.49
N THR A 181 -9.01 0.48 6.80
CA THR A 181 -8.04 -0.59 7.06
C THR A 181 -7.31 -0.39 8.38
N LEU A 182 -6.88 0.83 8.69
CA LEU A 182 -6.27 1.12 9.99
C LEU A 182 -7.25 0.86 11.14
N ARG A 183 -8.53 1.23 10.96
CA ARG A 183 -9.59 0.92 11.94
C ARG A 183 -9.75 -0.58 12.13
N SER A 184 -9.87 -1.34 11.05
CA SER A 184 -10.01 -2.80 11.09
C SER A 184 -8.84 -3.48 11.81
N LEU A 185 -7.60 -3.03 11.58
CA LEU A 185 -6.41 -3.55 12.28
C LEU A 185 -6.44 -3.27 13.78
N LEU A 186 -6.95 -2.11 14.19
CA LEU A 186 -7.05 -1.70 15.59
C LEU A 186 -8.21 -2.39 16.33
N GLU A 187 -9.25 -2.77 15.62
CA GLU A 187 -10.39 -3.53 16.13
C GLU A 187 -10.13 -5.03 16.21
N GLU A 188 -9.08 -5.52 15.54
CA GLU A 188 -8.72 -6.93 15.61
C GLU A 188 -8.33 -7.33 17.04
N PRO A 189 -8.99 -8.37 17.62
CA PRO A 189 -8.67 -8.83 18.97
C PRO A 189 -7.22 -9.29 19.08
N GLY A 190 -6.51 -8.76 20.08
CA GLY A 190 -5.11 -9.11 20.31
C GLY A 190 -4.15 -8.50 19.29
N ASN A 191 -4.55 -7.45 18.56
CA ASN A 191 -3.58 -6.67 17.78
C ASN A 191 -2.46 -6.19 18.71
N GLY A 192 -1.22 -6.38 18.26
CA GLY A 192 -0.05 -5.97 19.02
C GLY A 192 0.54 -4.69 18.48
N ILE A 193 -0.27 -3.72 18.06
CA ILE A 193 0.21 -2.47 17.48
C ILE A 193 0.28 -1.42 18.59
N ASP A 194 1.47 -0.91 18.88
CA ASP A 194 1.65 0.10 19.92
C ASP A 194 1.59 1.53 19.39
N ALA A 195 2.02 1.75 18.15
CA ALA A 195 2.18 3.05 17.52
C ALA A 195 2.19 2.92 16.00
N PHE A 196 1.96 4.03 15.30
CA PHE A 196 1.98 4.07 13.83
C PHE A 196 2.98 5.08 13.25
N LEU A 197 3.65 4.66 12.18
CA LEU A 197 4.24 5.57 11.20
C LEU A 197 3.32 5.65 9.99
N ALA A 198 2.69 6.80 9.81
CA ALA A 198 1.72 7.02 8.75
C ALA A 198 2.40 7.39 7.41
N PRO A 199 1.85 6.92 6.28
CA PRO A 199 2.39 7.15 4.94
C PRO A 199 2.39 8.64 4.58
N GLY A 200 3.57 9.22 4.35
CA GLY A 200 3.73 10.64 3.99
C GLY A 200 2.96 11.03 2.71
N HIS A 201 3.02 10.22 1.64
CA HIS A 201 2.33 10.55 0.39
C HIS A 201 0.80 10.45 0.50
N VAL A 202 0.25 9.48 1.23
CA VAL A 202 -1.21 9.40 1.45
C VAL A 202 -1.67 10.57 2.30
N SER A 203 -0.89 10.91 3.34
CA SER A 203 -1.15 12.07 4.19
C SER A 203 -1.11 13.39 3.42
N MET A 204 -0.31 13.51 2.35
CA MET A 204 -0.34 14.68 1.46
C MET A 204 -1.73 14.90 0.84
N VAL A 205 -2.50 13.82 0.63
CA VAL A 205 -3.85 13.88 0.07
C VAL A 205 -4.88 14.06 1.17
N ILE A 206 -4.88 13.20 2.19
CA ILE A 206 -5.95 13.17 3.20
C ILE A 206 -5.73 14.06 4.41
N GLY A 207 -4.51 14.58 4.60
CA GLY A 207 -4.13 15.37 5.76
C GLY A 207 -3.77 14.52 6.98
N THR A 208 -3.40 15.18 8.07
CA THR A 208 -3.13 14.54 9.37
C THR A 208 -4.39 14.35 10.19
N ASP A 209 -5.38 15.23 10.01
CA ASP A 209 -6.63 15.23 10.78
C ASP A 209 -7.42 13.92 10.60
N ALA A 210 -7.30 13.29 9.42
CA ALA A 210 -7.91 12.01 9.10
C ALA A 210 -7.48 10.86 10.06
N TYR A 211 -6.33 10.99 10.73
CA TYR A 211 -5.80 9.99 11.65
C TYR A 211 -6.20 10.21 13.11
N GLY A 212 -6.89 11.31 13.46
CA GLY A 212 -7.16 11.70 14.86
C GLY A 212 -7.81 10.60 15.70
N PHE A 213 -8.70 9.81 15.07
CA PHE A 213 -9.38 8.70 15.72
C PHE A 213 -8.43 7.65 16.33
N ILE A 214 -7.22 7.47 15.78
CA ILE A 214 -6.23 6.48 16.27
C ILE A 214 -5.72 6.88 17.66
N ALA A 215 -5.43 8.16 17.85
CA ALA A 215 -5.01 8.71 19.13
C ALA A 215 -6.21 8.79 20.10
N GLU A 216 -7.34 9.34 19.66
CA GLU A 216 -8.49 9.65 20.50
C GLU A 216 -9.28 8.41 20.97
N GLN A 217 -9.45 7.42 20.10
CA GLN A 217 -10.31 6.26 20.37
C GLN A 217 -9.50 5.04 20.80
N TYR A 218 -8.28 4.87 20.27
CA TYR A 218 -7.46 3.68 20.49
C TYR A 218 -6.20 3.94 21.34
N ASN A 219 -5.93 5.19 21.74
CA ASN A 219 -4.76 5.58 22.54
C ASN A 219 -3.44 5.08 21.93
N ARG A 220 -3.31 5.18 20.60
CA ARG A 220 -2.08 4.85 19.88
C ARG A 220 -1.47 6.15 19.31
N PRO A 221 -0.22 6.49 19.64
CA PRO A 221 0.45 7.62 19.01
C PRO A 221 0.71 7.31 17.53
N LEU A 222 0.67 8.36 16.71
CA LEU A 222 0.90 8.26 15.27
C LEU A 222 1.75 9.44 14.81
N VAL A 223 2.74 9.16 13.97
CA VAL A 223 3.56 10.18 13.34
C VAL A 223 3.53 10.01 11.83
N VAL A 224 3.16 11.07 11.11
CA VAL A 224 3.32 11.13 9.65
C VAL A 224 4.78 11.40 9.33
N ALA A 225 5.41 10.51 8.56
CA ALA A 225 6.84 10.58 8.25
C ALA A 225 7.13 10.55 6.74
N GLY A 226 8.26 11.17 6.37
CA GLY A 226 8.84 11.07 5.03
C GLY A 226 9.50 9.72 4.75
N PHE A 227 10.25 9.61 3.67
CA PHE A 227 10.80 8.35 3.16
C PHE A 227 12.31 8.21 3.31
N GLU A 228 12.98 9.28 3.75
CA GLU A 228 14.42 9.27 3.95
C GLU A 228 14.78 8.70 5.34
N PRO A 229 16.00 8.17 5.54
CA PRO A 229 16.42 7.58 6.80
C PRO A 229 16.19 8.47 8.02
N LEU A 230 16.54 9.75 7.90
CA LEU A 230 16.33 10.72 8.98
C LEU A 230 14.85 10.98 9.25
N ASP A 231 14.00 10.97 8.22
CA ASP A 231 12.56 11.17 8.42
C ASP A 231 11.96 10.05 9.26
N LEU A 232 12.30 8.81 8.91
CA LEU A 232 11.80 7.62 9.59
C LEU A 232 12.31 7.57 11.03
N LEU A 233 13.61 7.75 11.25
CA LEU A 233 14.20 7.73 12.60
C LEU A 233 13.70 8.88 13.47
N GLN A 234 13.46 10.06 12.90
CA GLN A 234 12.88 11.18 13.63
C GLN A 234 11.43 10.87 14.00
N GLY A 235 10.66 10.27 13.09
CA GLY A 235 9.31 9.80 13.37
C GLY A 235 9.28 8.76 14.51
N VAL A 236 10.20 7.79 14.49
CA VAL A 236 10.34 6.82 15.60
C VAL A 236 10.71 7.53 16.89
N THR A 237 11.62 8.50 16.86
CA THR A 237 12.00 9.27 18.07
C THR A 237 10.79 10.00 18.65
N MET A 238 9.98 10.66 17.82
CA MET A 238 8.75 11.33 18.26
C MET A 238 7.76 10.35 18.90
N LEU A 239 7.59 9.15 18.33
CA LEU A 239 6.75 8.10 18.93
C LEU A 239 7.29 7.63 20.28
N VAL A 240 8.61 7.46 20.41
CA VAL A 240 9.26 7.09 21.67
C VAL A 240 9.05 8.16 22.73
N GLU A 241 9.21 9.44 22.40
CA GLU A 241 8.94 10.54 23.33
C GLU A 241 7.49 10.56 23.81
N GLN A 242 6.53 10.34 22.91
CA GLN A 242 5.12 10.23 23.29
C GLN A 242 4.87 9.05 24.25
N LYS A 243 5.50 7.89 24.01
CA LYS A 243 5.39 6.73 24.90
C LYS A 243 6.01 6.97 26.27
N ILE A 244 7.17 7.62 26.34
CA ILE A 244 7.80 8.02 27.61
C ILE A 244 6.88 8.98 28.38
N ALA A 245 6.25 9.93 27.68
CA ALA A 245 5.33 10.90 28.27
C ALA A 245 3.94 10.32 28.60
N ALA A 246 3.67 9.05 28.25
CA ALA A 246 2.35 8.43 28.33
C ALA A 246 1.24 9.23 27.60
N LEU A 247 1.59 9.83 26.45
CA LEU A 247 0.69 10.59 25.59
C LEU A 247 0.42 9.86 24.28
N SER A 248 -0.73 10.13 23.67
CA SER A 248 -1.08 9.67 22.32
C SER A 248 -1.63 10.83 21.52
N SER A 249 -0.91 11.23 20.48
CA SER A 249 -1.27 12.31 19.59
C SER A 249 -0.85 12.00 18.16
N VAL A 250 -1.49 12.67 17.21
CA VAL A 250 -1.07 12.69 15.81
C VAL A 250 -0.06 13.82 15.64
N GLU A 251 1.17 13.47 15.27
CA GLU A 251 2.21 14.46 14.95
C GLU A 251 2.63 14.36 13.48
N ASN A 252 3.14 15.48 12.95
CA ASN A 252 3.55 15.60 11.56
C ASN A 252 5.06 15.86 11.50
N GLN A 253 5.86 14.81 11.29
CA GLN A 253 7.30 14.94 11.01
C GLN A 253 7.51 15.47 9.59
N TYR A 254 6.61 15.15 8.66
CA TYR A 254 6.71 15.46 7.24
C TYR A 254 6.07 16.81 6.84
N ARG A 255 6.07 17.80 7.73
CA ARG A 255 5.45 19.14 7.54
C ARG A 255 5.88 19.89 6.29
N ARG A 256 7.06 19.56 5.74
CA ARG A 256 7.56 20.17 4.50
C ARG A 256 6.78 19.75 3.25
N VAL A 257 6.00 18.67 3.32
CA VAL A 257 5.17 18.15 2.22
C VAL A 257 3.71 18.02 2.60
N VAL A 258 3.40 17.64 3.85
CA VAL A 258 2.04 17.29 4.29
C VAL A 258 1.37 18.47 5.00
N PRO A 259 0.31 19.07 4.41
CA PRO A 259 -0.56 20.01 5.10
C PRO A 259 -1.50 19.28 6.06
N ASP A 260 -1.89 19.92 7.15
CA ASP A 260 -2.74 19.29 8.18
C ASP A 260 -4.12 18.88 7.63
N ALA A 261 -4.75 19.74 6.81
CA ALA A 261 -6.02 19.46 6.14
C ALA A 261 -5.88 18.60 4.84
N GLY A 262 -4.65 18.29 4.42
CA GLY A 262 -4.37 17.60 3.16
C GLY A 262 -4.54 18.49 1.93
N ASN A 263 -4.82 17.87 0.78
CA ASN A 263 -4.94 18.57 -0.50
C ASN A 263 -6.41 18.67 -0.93
N GLU A 264 -7.03 19.81 -0.65
CA GLU A 264 -8.45 20.05 -0.96
C GLU A 264 -8.81 19.88 -2.44
N ARG A 265 -7.89 20.14 -3.38
CA ARG A 265 -8.17 19.97 -4.82
C ARG A 265 -8.20 18.49 -5.18
N ALA A 266 -7.26 17.72 -4.65
CA ALA A 266 -7.21 16.27 -4.82
C ALA A 266 -8.42 15.59 -4.17
N GLN A 267 -8.76 15.96 -2.93
CA GLN A 267 -9.93 15.44 -2.22
C GLN A 267 -11.23 15.73 -2.98
N ARG A 268 -11.40 16.94 -3.54
CA ARG A 268 -12.56 17.26 -4.38
C ARG A 268 -12.63 16.43 -5.65
N ALA A 269 -11.52 16.21 -6.34
CA ALA A 269 -11.49 15.35 -7.52
C ALA A 269 -11.85 13.90 -7.16
N ILE A 270 -11.33 13.39 -6.05
CA ILE A 270 -11.68 12.07 -5.53
C ILE A 270 -13.18 11.99 -5.24
N ALA A 271 -13.75 12.94 -4.48
CA ALA A 271 -15.15 12.92 -4.08
C ALA A 271 -16.15 13.06 -5.24
N ASP A 272 -15.76 13.71 -6.33
CA ASP A 272 -16.58 13.80 -7.56
C ASP A 272 -16.67 12.44 -8.28
N VAL A 273 -15.56 11.69 -8.33
CA VAL A 273 -15.44 10.49 -9.15
C VAL A 273 -15.69 9.21 -8.37
N PHE A 274 -15.31 9.17 -7.09
CA PHE A 274 -15.33 7.98 -6.25
C PHE A 274 -16.22 8.16 -5.03
N SER A 275 -16.89 7.07 -4.64
CA SER A 275 -17.53 6.92 -3.33
C SER A 275 -16.97 5.67 -2.62
N VAL A 276 -16.99 5.70 -1.29
CA VAL A 276 -16.65 4.54 -0.46
C VAL A 276 -17.97 3.91 0.00
N GLU A 277 -18.28 2.74 -0.52
CA GLU A 277 -19.56 2.05 -0.32
C GLU A 277 -19.36 0.53 -0.25
N GLY A 278 -19.86 -0.04 0.85
CA GLY A 278 -19.80 -1.48 1.11
C GLY A 278 -18.38 -1.97 1.41
N ASP A 279 -18.22 -3.28 1.32
CA ASP A 279 -17.00 -3.95 1.77
C ASP A 279 -16.07 -4.20 0.58
N SER A 280 -14.76 -4.21 0.85
CA SER A 280 -13.74 -4.65 -0.12
C SER A 280 -12.96 -5.81 0.44
N GLU A 281 -12.63 -6.76 -0.42
CA GLU A 281 -11.66 -7.79 -0.10
C GLU A 281 -10.24 -7.21 -0.16
N TRP A 282 -9.44 -7.56 0.84
CA TRP A 282 -8.01 -7.28 0.94
C TRP A 282 -7.28 -8.60 1.12
N ARG A 283 -6.39 -8.93 0.20
CA ARG A 283 -5.64 -10.18 0.23
C ARG A 283 -4.85 -10.29 1.54
N GLY A 284 -5.06 -11.38 2.27
CA GLY A 284 -4.46 -11.63 3.58
C GLY A 284 -5.18 -10.99 4.77
N LEU A 285 -6.10 -10.04 4.56
CA LEU A 285 -6.88 -9.39 5.62
C LEU A 285 -8.38 -9.74 5.56
N GLY A 286 -8.86 -10.31 4.46
CA GLY A 286 -10.26 -10.66 4.27
C GLY A 286 -11.11 -9.46 3.85
N LEU A 287 -12.40 -9.48 4.18
CA LEU A 287 -13.31 -8.38 3.89
C LEU A 287 -13.15 -7.29 4.94
N ILE A 288 -12.87 -6.07 4.49
CA ILE A 288 -12.82 -4.88 5.33
C ILE A 288 -14.10 -4.07 5.09
N ALA A 289 -14.85 -3.86 6.17
CA ALA A 289 -16.09 -3.09 6.12
C ALA A 289 -15.84 -1.65 5.67
N GLU A 290 -16.79 -1.08 4.93
CA GLU A 290 -16.76 0.34 4.52
C GLU A 290 -15.45 0.75 3.81
N SER A 291 -14.88 -0.16 3.00
CA SER A 291 -13.61 0.06 2.29
C SER A 291 -13.73 -0.09 0.77
N GLY A 292 -14.92 -0.43 0.26
CA GLY A 292 -15.20 -0.59 -1.16
C GLY A 292 -15.17 0.75 -1.91
N VAL A 293 -14.16 1.00 -2.73
CA VAL A 293 -14.13 2.18 -3.60
C VAL A 293 -14.88 1.89 -4.90
N ARG A 294 -15.83 2.75 -5.25
CA ARG A 294 -16.65 2.64 -6.47
C ARG A 294 -16.73 3.96 -7.21
N LEU A 295 -17.07 3.91 -8.49
CA LEU A 295 -17.38 5.12 -9.26
C LEU A 295 -18.75 5.67 -8.87
N THR A 296 -18.85 6.99 -8.72
CA THR A 296 -20.14 7.65 -8.49
C THR A 296 -21.06 7.47 -9.70
N PRO A 297 -22.40 7.64 -9.55
CA PRO A 297 -23.35 7.48 -10.65
C PRO A 297 -23.00 8.31 -11.90
N ALA A 298 -22.39 9.48 -11.70
CA ALA A 298 -21.99 10.40 -12.77
C ALA A 298 -20.83 9.87 -13.65
N TYR A 299 -20.11 8.84 -13.20
CA TYR A 299 -18.98 8.22 -13.89
C TYR A 299 -19.20 6.73 -14.20
N ARG A 300 -20.38 6.18 -13.89
CA ARG A 300 -20.72 4.76 -14.13
C ARG A 300 -20.52 4.29 -15.58
N ALA A 301 -20.60 5.19 -16.56
CA ALA A 301 -20.34 4.85 -17.97
C ALA A 301 -18.91 4.33 -18.22
N PHE A 302 -17.95 4.69 -17.35
CA PHE A 302 -16.58 4.22 -17.42
C PHE A 302 -16.35 2.92 -16.63
N ASP A 303 -17.32 2.40 -15.88
CA ASP A 303 -17.13 1.23 -15.04
C ASP A 303 -16.93 -0.04 -15.89
N ALA A 304 -15.72 -0.60 -15.84
CA ALA A 304 -15.38 -1.82 -16.57
C ALA A 304 -16.16 -3.04 -16.04
N GLU A 305 -16.41 -3.13 -14.74
CA GLU A 305 -17.15 -4.26 -14.18
C GLU A 305 -18.62 -4.23 -14.61
N ALA A 306 -19.23 -3.04 -14.63
CA ALA A 306 -20.59 -2.88 -15.13
C ALA A 306 -20.70 -3.20 -16.63
N HIS A 307 -19.68 -2.86 -17.43
CA HIS A 307 -19.64 -3.10 -18.88
C HIS A 307 -19.37 -4.58 -19.23
N PHE A 308 -18.30 -5.16 -18.67
CA PHE A 308 -17.81 -6.48 -19.06
C PHE A 308 -18.45 -7.61 -18.25
N ARG A 309 -18.92 -7.33 -17.02
CA ARG A 309 -19.54 -8.30 -16.10
C ARG A 309 -18.69 -9.58 -15.94
N PRO A 310 -17.43 -9.45 -15.49
CA PRO A 310 -16.57 -10.61 -15.29
C PRO A 310 -17.19 -11.60 -14.30
N GLN A 311 -16.87 -12.87 -14.44
CA GLN A 311 -17.41 -13.90 -13.55
C GLN A 311 -16.89 -13.70 -12.12
N PRO A 312 -17.74 -13.86 -11.08
CA PRO A 312 -17.29 -13.92 -9.70
C PRO A 312 -16.21 -14.99 -9.54
N GLN A 313 -15.14 -14.64 -8.83
CA GLN A 313 -14.00 -15.53 -8.61
C GLN A 313 -13.94 -15.89 -7.13
N GLU A 314 -14.22 -17.15 -6.79
CA GLU A 314 -13.96 -17.69 -5.46
C GLU A 314 -12.55 -18.26 -5.44
N VAL A 315 -11.60 -17.47 -4.94
CA VAL A 315 -10.19 -17.88 -4.85
C VAL A 315 -9.60 -17.45 -3.52
N CYS A 316 -8.91 -18.37 -2.86
CA CYS A 316 -8.15 -18.11 -1.64
C CYS A 316 -6.66 -18.42 -1.84
N ASP A 317 -5.81 -17.77 -1.07
CA ASP A 317 -4.39 -18.09 -1.01
C ASP A 317 -4.15 -19.52 -0.51
N ASP A 318 -2.97 -20.09 -0.80
CA ASP A 318 -2.54 -21.37 -0.22
C ASP A 318 -2.67 -21.28 1.31
N PRO A 319 -3.36 -22.23 1.99
CA PRO A 319 -3.61 -22.15 3.42
C PRO A 319 -2.32 -22.19 4.27
N ARG A 320 -1.17 -22.56 3.69
CA ARG A 320 0.14 -22.51 4.34
C ARG A 320 0.79 -21.13 4.25
N ALA A 321 0.29 -20.24 3.40
CA ALA A 321 0.82 -18.90 3.23
C ALA A 321 0.42 -18.01 4.40
N ARG A 322 1.42 -17.44 5.09
CA ARG A 322 1.22 -16.56 6.26
C ARG A 322 1.26 -15.08 5.90
N CYS A 323 0.85 -14.70 4.68
CA CYS A 323 0.95 -13.32 4.21
C CYS A 323 0.16 -12.34 5.09
N GLY A 324 -1.07 -12.69 5.49
CA GLY A 324 -1.88 -11.88 6.40
C GLY A 324 -1.26 -11.71 7.78
N GLU A 325 -0.63 -12.77 8.29
CA GLU A 325 0.10 -12.72 9.57
C GLU A 325 1.34 -11.83 9.50
N VAL A 326 2.02 -11.77 8.34
CA VAL A 326 3.11 -10.81 8.11
C VAL A 326 2.58 -9.38 8.10
N LEU A 327 1.49 -9.10 7.37
CA LEU A 327 0.89 -7.76 7.28
C LEU A 327 0.34 -7.23 8.61
N THR A 328 -0.05 -8.12 9.52
CA THR A 328 -0.56 -7.78 10.86
C THR A 328 0.51 -7.86 11.95
N GLY A 329 1.74 -8.24 11.58
CA GLY A 329 2.85 -8.40 12.52
C GLY A 329 2.74 -9.64 13.42
N LYS A 330 1.83 -10.58 13.17
CA LYS A 330 1.75 -11.84 13.92
C LYS A 330 2.95 -12.75 13.67
N CYS A 331 3.61 -12.61 12.51
CA CYS A 331 4.88 -13.26 12.24
C CYS A 331 5.78 -12.41 11.32
N LYS A 332 7.08 -12.71 11.29
CA LYS A 332 8.04 -12.19 10.32
C LYS A 332 8.03 -13.04 9.05
N PRO A 333 8.48 -12.51 7.89
CA PRO A 333 8.52 -13.26 6.63
C PRO A 333 9.21 -14.63 6.71
N HIS A 334 10.38 -14.72 7.36
CA HIS A 334 11.13 -15.98 7.50
C HIS A 334 10.39 -17.05 8.34
N GLN A 335 9.36 -16.67 9.11
CA GLN A 335 8.54 -17.59 9.89
C GLN A 335 7.41 -18.22 9.06
N CYS A 336 7.25 -17.81 7.79
CA CYS A 336 6.35 -18.45 6.84
C CYS A 336 7.02 -19.70 6.25
N PRO A 337 6.39 -20.88 6.31
CA PRO A 337 7.01 -22.13 5.84
C PRO A 337 7.29 -22.15 4.32
N LEU A 338 6.63 -21.28 3.56
CA LEU A 338 6.82 -21.16 2.12
C LEU A 338 7.94 -20.18 1.74
N PHE A 339 8.35 -19.31 2.66
CA PHE A 339 9.30 -18.22 2.38
C PHE A 339 10.67 -18.75 2.00
N GLY A 340 11.28 -18.16 0.96
CA GLY A 340 12.64 -18.48 0.50
C GLY A 340 12.77 -19.81 -0.27
N ASN A 341 11.91 -20.77 0.04
CA ASN A 341 11.82 -22.07 -0.62
C ASN A 341 10.87 -22.00 -1.82
N THR A 342 9.62 -22.43 -1.62
CA THR A 342 8.60 -22.50 -2.68
C THR A 342 8.15 -21.09 -3.12
N CYS A 343 8.08 -20.13 -2.21
CA CYS A 343 7.75 -18.73 -2.48
C CYS A 343 9.02 -17.88 -2.44
N ASN A 344 9.49 -17.49 -3.64
CA ASN A 344 10.66 -16.65 -3.86
C ASN A 344 10.36 -15.68 -5.02
N PRO A 345 11.24 -14.71 -5.36
CA PRO A 345 10.96 -13.73 -6.41
C PRO A 345 10.70 -14.32 -7.81
N GLN A 346 11.06 -15.57 -8.08
CA GLN A 346 10.83 -16.23 -9.36
C GLN A 346 9.49 -16.98 -9.37
N THR A 347 9.16 -17.67 -8.27
CA THR A 347 7.94 -18.48 -8.09
C THR A 347 7.03 -17.93 -7.00
N ALA A 348 6.81 -16.61 -7.01
CA ALA A 348 6.06 -15.93 -5.97
C ALA A 348 4.60 -16.42 -5.90
N PHE A 349 4.21 -16.95 -4.74
CA PHE A 349 2.82 -17.34 -4.46
C PHE A 349 1.96 -16.14 -4.06
N GLY A 350 2.51 -15.29 -3.18
CA GLY A 350 1.84 -14.12 -2.63
C GLY A 350 2.31 -12.83 -3.26
N ALA A 351 1.43 -11.83 -3.33
CA ALA A 351 1.78 -10.50 -3.83
C ALA A 351 2.86 -9.79 -2.98
N LEU A 352 3.00 -10.16 -1.69
CA LEU A 352 4.08 -9.66 -0.81
C LEU A 352 5.49 -10.04 -1.28
N MET A 353 5.65 -11.10 -2.08
CA MET A 353 6.94 -11.52 -2.67
C MET A 353 7.13 -10.96 -4.10
N VAL A 354 6.04 -10.48 -4.73
CA VAL A 354 6.07 -9.90 -6.08
C VAL A 354 6.44 -8.42 -6.06
N SER A 355 5.83 -7.65 -5.17
CA SER A 355 5.99 -6.21 -5.11
C SER A 355 7.36 -5.84 -4.53
N SER A 356 8.05 -4.86 -5.11
CA SER A 356 9.28 -4.28 -4.54
C SER A 356 9.04 -3.55 -3.21
N GLU A 357 7.78 -3.23 -2.94
CA GLU A 357 7.30 -2.63 -1.69
C GLU A 357 6.76 -3.67 -0.69
N GLY A 358 6.77 -4.95 -1.05
CA GLY A 358 6.28 -6.02 -0.19
C GLY A 358 7.30 -6.44 0.87
N ALA A 359 6.83 -6.64 2.11
CA ALA A 359 7.67 -7.04 3.23
C ALA A 359 8.44 -8.34 2.97
N CYS A 360 7.83 -9.33 2.31
CA CYS A 360 8.52 -10.59 1.99
C CYS A 360 9.60 -10.39 0.92
N ALA A 361 9.32 -9.63 -0.14
CA ALA A 361 10.33 -9.33 -1.16
C ALA A 361 11.51 -8.54 -0.57
N ALA A 362 11.24 -7.53 0.26
CA ALA A 362 12.26 -6.75 0.94
C ALA A 362 13.10 -7.62 1.90
N TRP A 363 12.46 -8.48 2.70
CA TRP A 363 13.16 -9.42 3.57
C TRP A 363 14.05 -10.37 2.75
N TYR A 364 13.53 -10.94 1.67
CA TYR A 364 14.30 -11.86 0.82
C TYR A 364 15.51 -11.15 0.18
N GLN A 365 15.34 -9.91 -0.26
CA GLN A 365 16.42 -9.16 -0.91
C GLN A 365 17.52 -8.73 0.07
N TYR A 366 17.15 -8.33 1.29
CA TYR A 366 18.07 -7.64 2.21
C TYR A 366 18.46 -8.46 3.45
N ARG A 367 17.74 -9.55 3.76
CA ARG A 367 17.88 -10.36 4.99
C ARG A 367 17.94 -11.86 4.74
N ASN A 368 18.23 -12.32 3.51
CA ASN A 368 18.23 -13.76 3.18
C ASN A 368 19.17 -14.59 4.07
N GLN A 369 20.27 -13.99 4.53
CA GLN A 369 21.24 -14.67 5.43
C GLN A 369 20.66 -15.01 6.81
N GLU A 370 19.65 -14.28 7.28
CA GLU A 370 18.96 -14.57 8.55
C GLU A 370 17.98 -15.75 8.43
N SER A 371 17.73 -16.27 7.21
CA SER A 371 16.85 -17.42 6.97
C SER A 371 17.60 -18.76 6.93
N GLU A 372 18.94 -18.74 6.90
CA GLU A 372 19.81 -19.93 6.90
C GLU A 372 20.32 -20.30 8.30
N ALA A 373 20.09 -19.45 9.30
CA ALA A 373 20.42 -19.65 10.71
C ALA A 373 19.19 -20.11 11.50
#